data_AF-A0A3C2E4J7-F1
#
_entry.id   AF-A0A3C2E4J7-F1
#
_cell.length_a   1.000
_cell.length_b   1.000
_cell.length_c   1.000
_cell.angle_alpha   90.00
_cell.angle_beta   90.00
_cell.angle_gamma   90.00
#
_symmetry.space_group_name_H-M   'P 1'
#
loop_
_entity.id
_entity.type
_entity.pdbx_description
1 polymer ?
#
loop_
_entity_poly.entity_id
_entity_poly.type
_entity_poly.pdbx_seq_one_letter_code
_entity_poly.pdbx_strand_id
1 'polypeptide(L)' 'IVREGGLFADMLQSPEFAEAVGAFMERRKPDFSKFG' A
#
# COMPACT_ATOMS: atom_id res chain seq x y z
N ILE A 1 4.73 -10.29 -18.91
CA ILE A 1 3.94 -10.53 -17.68
C ILE A 1 4.81 -10.50 -16.41
N VAL A 2 5.97 -11.19 -16.37
CA VAL A 2 6.83 -11.29 -15.16
C VAL A 2 7.25 -9.95 -14.53
N ARG A 3 7.53 -8.91 -15.33
CA ARG A 3 7.98 -7.60 -14.82
C ARG A 3 6.94 -6.87 -13.97
N GLU A 4 5.68 -6.87 -14.39
CA GLU A 4 4.61 -6.14 -13.69
C GLU A 4 4.25 -6.80 -12.38
N GLY A 5 4.21 -8.14 -12.36
CA GLY A 5 3.97 -8.90 -11.12
C GLY A 5 5.04 -8.66 -10.05
N GLY A 6 6.31 -8.52 -10.45
CA GLY A 6 7.40 -8.18 -9.52
C GLY A 6 7.23 -6.78 -8.92
N LEU A 7 6.99 -5.77 -9.77
CA LEU A 7 6.73 -4.40 -9.30
C LEU A 7 5.52 -4.32 -8.37
N PHE A 8 4.46 -5.07 -8.68
CA PHE A 8 3.29 -5.17 -7.83
C PHE A 8 3.59 -5.85 -6.48
N ALA A 9 4.37 -6.94 -6.49
CA ALA A 9 4.78 -7.63 -5.27
C ALA A 9 5.65 -6.73 -4.37
N ASP A 10 6.53 -5.92 -4.95
CA ASP A 10 7.35 -4.96 -4.21
C ASP A 10 6.47 -3.87 -3.54
N MET A 11 5.45 -3.35 -4.24
CA MET A 11 4.49 -2.40 -3.65
C MET A 11 3.67 -3.00 -2.51
N LEU A 12 3.35 -4.29 -2.53
CA LEU A 12 2.63 -4.95 -1.42
C LEU A 12 3.43 -4.98 -0.12
N GLN A 13 4.75 -4.80 -0.18
CA GLN A 13 5.61 -4.73 1.01
C GLN A 13 5.82 -3.28 1.49
N SER A 14 5.22 -2.29 0.84
CA SER A 14 5.46 -0.88 1.13
C SER A 14 4.67 -0.41 2.37
N PRO A 15 5.18 0.61 3.08
CA PRO A 15 4.46 1.18 4.22
C PRO A 15 3.17 1.91 3.81
N GLU A 16 3.09 2.44 2.58
CA GLU A 16 1.86 2.99 1.98
C GLU A 16 0.77 1.92 1.86
N PHE A 17 1.14 0.71 1.40
CA PHE A 17 0.19 -0.40 1.31
C PHE A 17 -0.31 -0.84 2.68
N ALA A 18 0.58 -0.90 3.67
CA ALA A 18 0.20 -1.22 5.05
C ALA A 18 -0.81 -0.20 5.62
N GLU A 19 -0.61 1.10 5.39
CA GLU A 19 -1.56 2.14 5.80
C GLU A 19 -2.89 2.02 5.06
N ALA A 20 -2.86 1.77 3.75
CA ALA A 20 -4.07 1.60 2.95
C ALA A 20 -4.95 0.45 3.46
N VAL A 21 -4.34 -0.72 3.72
CA VAL A 21 -5.06 -1.90 4.22
C VAL A 21 -5.53 -1.70 5.66
N GLY A 22 -4.68 -1.13 6.52
CA GLY A 22 -5.05 -0.82 7.90
C GLY A 22 -6.24 0.13 7.99
N ALA A 23 -6.20 1.24 7.26
CA ALA A 23 -7.28 2.20 7.21
C ALA A 23 -8.59 1.61 6.65
N PHE A 24 -8.49 0.72 5.65
CA PHE A 24 -9.64 0.01 5.10
C PHE A 24 -10.31 -0.88 6.17
N MET A 25 -9.52 -1.68 6.89
CA MET A 25 -10.03 -2.54 7.96
C MET A 25 -10.66 -1.72 9.10
N GLU A 26 -10.08 -0.57 9.41
CA GLU A 26 -10.55 0.37 10.44
C GLU A 26 -11.72 1.27 9.97
N ARG A 27 -12.14 1.18 8.70
CA ARG A 27 -13.20 2.01 8.09
C ARG A 27 -12.94 3.52 8.21
N ARG A 28 -11.67 3.93 8.12
CA ARG A 28 -11.26 5.34 8.07
C ARG A 28 -10.58 5.65 6.74
N LYS A 29 -10.36 6.93 6.49
CA LYS A 29 -9.53 7.35 5.35
C LYS A 29 -8.06 7.04 5.67
N PRO A 30 -7.31 6.44 4.72
CA PRO A 30 -5.86 6.31 4.86
C PRO A 30 -5.19 7.68 4.89
N ASP A 31 -4.18 7.81 5.73
CA ASP A 31 -3.37 9.02 5.85
C ASP A 31 -2.06 8.84 5.09
N PHE A 32 -2.01 9.40 3.88
CA PHE A 32 -0.81 9.38 3.06
C PHE A 32 0.10 10.60 3.21
N SER A 33 -0.22 11.53 4.12
CA SER A 33 0.54 12.79 4.26
C SER A 33 2.01 12.61 4.65
N LYS A 34 2.38 11.41 5.10
CA LYS A 34 3.70 11.04 5.60
C LYS A 34 4.56 10.31 4.58
N PHE A 35 3.99 9.93 3.43
CA PHE A 35 4.70 9.29 2.34
C PHE A 35 4.90 10.34 1.23
N GLY A 36 6.16 10.59 0.87
CA GLY A 36 6.57 11.61 -0.09
C GLY A 36 7.56 11.04 -1.09
#